data_AF-A0A2K2BFM0-F1
#
_entry.id   AF-A0A2K2BFM0-F1
#
_cell.length_a   1.000
_cell.length_b   1.000
_cell.length_c   1.000
_cell.angle_alpha   90.00
_cell.angle_beta   90.00
_cell.angle_gamma   90.00
#
_symmetry.space_group_name_H-M   'P 1'
#
loop_
_entity.id
_entity.type
_entity.pdbx_description
1 polymer ?
#
loop_
_entity_poly.entity_id
_entity_poly.type
_entity_poly.pdbx_seq_one_letter_code
_entity_poly.pdbx_strand_id
1 'polypeptide(L)' 'MGFTKDQLLARLKELQIDFSQYEHPTVSTVEAREKYVGDKGGGLCKILFLKTRKVGIILFPLWWIRK' A
#
# COMPACT_ATOMS: atom_id res chain seq x y z
N MET A 1 -10.55 -13.15 12.17
CA MET A 1 -9.72 -12.25 13.00
C MET A 1 -8.73 -11.57 12.07
N GLY A 2 -8.86 -10.26 11.87
CA GLY A 2 -7.97 -9.51 10.98
C GLY A 2 -6.67 -9.16 11.68
N PHE A 3 -5.56 -9.16 10.95
CA PHE A 3 -4.28 -8.65 11.45
C PHE A 3 -4.37 -7.14 11.69
N THR A 4 -3.83 -6.66 12.81
CA THR A 4 -3.81 -5.23 13.13
C THR A 4 -2.57 -4.55 12.54
N LYS A 5 -2.62 -3.22 12.42
CA LYS A 5 -1.48 -2.40 11.97
C LYS A 5 -0.23 -2.65 12.83
N ASP A 6 -0.40 -2.70 14.16
CA ASP A 6 0.71 -2.90 15.10
C ASP A 6 1.40 -4.25 14.93
N GLN A 7 0.64 -5.30 14.61
CA GLN A 7 1.21 -6.61 14.30
C GLN A 7 2.07 -6.59 13.04
N LEU A 8 1.64 -5.87 11.99
CA LEU A 8 2.43 -5.71 10.78
C LEU A 8 3.73 -4.95 11.07
N LEU A 9 3.66 -3.84 11.80
CA LEU A 9 4.83 -3.03 12.14
C LEU A 9 5.83 -3.80 13.01
N ALA A 10 5.35 -4.60 13.96
CA ALA A 10 6.19 -5.48 14.75
C ALA A 10 6.93 -6.50 13.87
N ARG A 11 6.22 -7.13 12.92
CA ARG A 11 6.83 -8.07 11.97
C ARG A 11 7.87 -7.44 11.04
N LEU A 12 7.63 -6.22 10.56
CA LEU A 12 8.60 -5.50 9.73
C LEU A 12 9.90 -5.19 10.51
N LYS A 13 9.78 -4.82 11.79
CA LYS A 13 10.93 -4.60 12.69
C LYS A 13 11.69 -5.89 12.98
N GLU A 14 10.99 -7.00 13.24
CA GLU A 14 11.61 -8.31 13.43
C GLU A 14 12.43 -8.75 12.21
N LEU A 15 11.92 -8.46 11.01
CA LEU A 15 12.59 -8.75 9.74
C LEU A 15 13.67 -7.74 9.36
N GLN A 16 13.92 -6.72 10.20
CA GLN A 16 14.90 -5.65 9.96
C GLN A 16 14.67 -4.90 8.63
N ILE A 17 13.40 -4.71 8.25
CA ILE A 17 13.04 -3.94 7.06
C ILE A 17 12.83 -2.48 7.47
N ASP A 18 13.64 -1.59 6.92
CA ASP A 18 13.46 -0.14 7.11
C ASP A 18 12.17 0.34 6.43
N PHE A 19 11.35 1.09 7.16
CA PHE A 19 10.13 1.68 6.64
C PHE A 19 9.90 3.09 7.18
N SER A 20 9.23 3.93 6.39
CA SER A 20 8.75 5.24 6.80
C SER A 20 7.23 5.24 6.83
N GLN A 21 6.62 5.64 7.94
CA GLN A 21 5.18 5.73 8.09
C GLN A 21 4.72 7.18 8.01
N TYR A 22 3.66 7.43 7.26
CA TYR A 22 3.03 8.74 7.18
C TYR A 22 1.54 8.62 7.48
N GLU A 23 1.06 9.43 8.42
CA GLU A 23 -0.36 9.49 8.73
C GLU A 23 -1.04 10.54 7.85
N HIS A 24 -2.18 10.18 7.28
CA HIS A 24 -3.00 11.06 6.48
C HIS A 24 -4.47 10.62 6.56
N PRO A 25 -5.43 11.53 6.38
CA PRO A 25 -6.84 11.16 6.29
C PRO A 25 -7.10 10.28 5.06
N THR A 26 -8.21 9.54 5.07
CA THR A 26 -8.65 8.80 3.89
C THR A 26 -8.93 9.77 2.74
N VAL A 27 -8.23 9.59 1.64
CA VAL A 27 -8.37 10.41 0.43
C VAL A 27 -9.14 9.65 -0.64
N SER A 28 -10.13 10.31 -1.23
CA SER A 28 -10.92 9.76 -2.34
C SER A 28 -10.76 10.56 -3.64
N THR A 29 -10.21 11.79 -3.57
CA THR A 29 -9.98 12.65 -4.73
C THR A 29 -8.52 12.64 -5.18
N VAL A 30 -8.28 12.94 -6.46
CA VAL A 30 -6.94 12.93 -7.05
C VAL A 30 -6.09 14.05 -6.46
N GLU A 31 -6.67 15.23 -6.29
CA GLU A 31 -6.02 16.44 -5.78
C GLU A 31 -5.61 16.25 -4.31
N ALA A 32 -6.48 15.65 -3.50
CA ALA A 32 -6.14 15.35 -2.11
C ALA A 32 -5.03 14.29 -2.05
N ARG A 33 -5.10 13.25 -2.88
CA ARG A 33 -4.04 12.22 -2.94
C ARG A 33 -2.70 12.81 -3.34
N GLU A 34 -2.67 13.73 -4.31
CA GLU A 34 -1.46 14.44 -4.70
C GLU A 34 -0.90 15.30 -3.57
N LYS A 35 -1.74 16.01 -2.82
CA LYS A 35 -1.28 16.82 -1.68
C LYS A 35 -0.56 16.00 -0.58
N TYR A 36 -1.01 14.77 -0.33
CA TYR A 36 -0.44 13.96 0.77
C TYR A 36 0.62 12.94 0.32
N VAL A 37 0.64 12.59 -0.96
CA VAL A 37 1.48 11.50 -1.49
C VAL A 37 2.32 11.95 -2.69
N GLY A 38 2.04 13.11 -3.28
CA GLY A 38 2.74 13.65 -4.45
C GLY A 38 4.22 13.95 -4.21
N ASP A 39 4.55 14.52 -3.06
CA ASP A 39 5.94 14.87 -2.70
C ASP A 39 6.75 13.69 -2.13
N LYS A 40 6.09 12.54 -1.90
CA LYS A 40 6.73 11.34 -1.36
C LYS A 40 7.34 10.56 -2.52
N GLY A 41 8.62 10.79 -2.76
CA GLY A 41 9.38 10.11 -3.81
C GLY A 41 9.22 8.58 -3.76
N GLY A 42 9.29 7.93 -4.92
CA GLY A 42 9.12 6.49 -5.08
C GLY A 42 7.92 6.10 -5.95
N GLY A 43 7.74 4.80 -6.18
CA GLY A 43 6.61 4.25 -6.95
C GLY A 43 5.41 3.99 -6.06
N LEU A 44 4.23 4.45 -6.48
CA LEU A 44 2.99 4.16 -5.76
C LEU A 44 2.40 2.85 -6.27
N CYS A 45 2.16 1.90 -5.37
CA CYS A 45 1.51 0.65 -5.72
C CYS A 45 -0.01 0.74 -5.51
N LYS A 46 -0.77 0.07 -6.38
CA LYS A 46 -2.19 -0.22 -6.21
C LYS A 46 -2.35 -1.73 -6.22
N ILE A 47 -2.93 -2.30 -5.16
CA ILE A 47 -3.13 -3.74 -5.05
C ILE A 47 -4.51 -4.10 -5.60
N LEU A 48 -4.56 -4.96 -6.62
CA LEU A 48 -5.80 -5.53 -7.13
C LEU A 48 -6.02 -6.89 -6.49
N PHE A 49 -7.16 -7.05 -5.82
CA PHE A 49 -7.61 -8.34 -5.30
C PHE A 49 -8.59 -8.95 -6.31
N LEU A 50 -8.15 -10.01 -7.00
CA LEU A 50 -8.88 -10.64 -8.08
C LEU A 50 -9.24 -12.08 -7.74
N LYS A 51 -10.41 -12.54 -8.18
CA LYS A 51 -10.81 -13.95 -8.08
C LYS A 51 -10.92 -14.53 -9.47
N THR A 52 -10.08 -15.51 -9.77
CA THR A 52 -10.10 -16.25 -11.04
C THR A 52 -10.81 -17.59 -10.86
N ARG A 53 -11.51 -18.05 -11.91
CA ARG A 53 -12.23 -19.34 -11.87
C ARG A 53 -11.30 -20.54 -11.83
N LYS A 54 -10.09 -20.43 -12.41
CA LYS A 54 -9.14 -21.54 -12.58
C LYS A 54 -8.05 -21.57 -11.51
N VAL A 55 -7.53 -20.40 -11.12
CA VAL A 55 -6.33 -20.25 -10.29
C VAL A 55 -6.68 -19.85 -8.85
N GLY A 56 -7.92 -19.44 -8.59
CA GLY A 56 -8.35 -18.97 -7.26
C GLY A 56 -8.11 -17.48 -7.07
N ILE A 57 -7.84 -17.07 -5.83
CA ILE A 57 -7.65 -15.66 -5.43
C ILE A 57 -6.22 -15.21 -5.75
N ILE A 58 -6.09 -14.03 -6.36
CA ILE A 58 -4.81 -13.42 -6.76
C ILE A 58 -4.73 -12.01 -6.18
N LEU A 59 -3.58 -11.68 -5.61
CA LEU A 59 -3.18 -10.32 -5.26
C LEU A 59 -2.19 -9.82 -6.31
N PHE A 60 -2.57 -8.82 -7.09
CA PHE A 60 -1.73 -8.27 -8.15
C PHE A 60 -1.32 -6.83 -7.83
N PRO A 61 -0.05 -6.56 -7.48
CA PRO A 61 0.44 -5.21 -7.24
C PRO A 61 0.71 -4.51 -8.57
N LEU A 62 -0.04 -3.45 -8.86
CA LEU A 62 0.17 -2.57 -10.00
C LEU A 62 1.09 -1.42 -9.58
N TRP A 63 2.31 -1.36 -10.13
CA TRP A 63 3.22 -0.24 -9.95
C TRP A 63 2.78 0.94 -10.81
N TRP A 64 2.39 2.04 -10.18
CA TRP A 64 2.16 3.31 -10.85
C TRP A 64 3.42 4.16 -10.73
N ILE A 65 4.23 4.17 -11.79
CA ILE A 65 5.34 5.10 -11.95
C ILE A 65 4.74 6.40 -12.51
N ARG A 66 4.77 7.48 -11.74
CA ARG A 66 4.59 8.82 -12.32
C ARG A 66 5.89 9.17 -13.06
N LYS A 67 5.80 9.42 -14.37
CA LYS A 67 6.85 10.12 -15.12
C LYS A 67 6.79 11.60 -14.81
#